data_AF-A0A2E8E3B2-F1
#
_entry.id   AF-A0A2E8E3B2-F1
#
_cell.length_a   1.000
_cell.length_b   1.000
_cell.length_c   1.000
_cell.angle_alpha   90.00
_cell.angle_beta   90.00
_cell.angle_gamma   90.00
#
_symmetry.space_group_name_H-M   'P 1'
#
loop_
_entity.id
_entity.type
_entity.pdbx_description
1 polymer ?
#
loop_
_entity_poly.entity_id
_entity_poly.type
_entity_poly.pdbx_seq_one_letter_code
_entity_poly.pdbx_strand_id
1 'polypeptide(L)'
;MKAGEEVVTVASAGKVGRNDPCPCGSGKKYKQCCEQKAHALSPMAWIAIVGVAVAALAAIILSFTTTTELTNITCPPGQMWSVEHGHCH
;
A
#
# COMPACT_ATOMS: atom_id res chain seq x y z
N MET A 1 -15.55 -64.30 23.97
CA MET A 1 -15.63 -63.61 22.67
C MET A 1 -15.47 -62.12 22.96
N LYS A 2 -14.30 -61.53 22.69
CA LYS A 2 -14.04 -60.10 22.93
C LYS A 2 -14.20 -59.38 21.58
N ALA A 3 -15.25 -58.60 21.42
CA ALA A 3 -15.36 -57.65 20.33
C ALA A 3 -14.68 -56.36 20.79
N GLY A 4 -13.57 -56.01 20.14
CA GLY A 4 -12.89 -54.74 20.34
C GLY A 4 -13.67 -53.64 19.64
N GLU A 5 -14.18 -52.71 20.44
CA GLU A 5 -14.63 -51.41 19.97
C GLU A 5 -13.39 -50.60 19.58
N GLU A 6 -13.21 -50.36 18.27
CA GLU A 6 -12.19 -49.47 17.76
C GLU A 6 -12.56 -48.04 18.20
N VAL A 7 -11.85 -47.55 19.20
CA VAL A 7 -11.95 -46.17 19.66
C VAL A 7 -11.48 -45.29 18.52
N VAL A 8 -12.43 -44.74 17.75
CA VAL A 8 -12.20 -43.60 16.88
C VAL A 8 -11.75 -42.47 17.79
N THR A 9 -10.44 -42.28 17.87
CA THR A 9 -9.85 -41.13 18.53
C THR A 9 -10.23 -39.91 17.71
N VAL A 10 -11.28 -39.20 18.17
CA VAL A 10 -11.64 -37.90 17.63
C VAL A 10 -10.47 -36.98 17.94
N ALA A 11 -9.58 -36.82 16.97
CA ALA A 11 -8.42 -35.95 17.07
C ALA A 11 -8.88 -34.58 17.55
N SER A 12 -8.16 -34.07 18.55
CA SER A 12 -8.34 -32.77 19.18
C SER A 12 -8.81 -31.72 18.18
N ALA A 13 -9.79 -30.90 18.57
CA ALA A 13 -10.34 -29.78 17.81
C ALA A 13 -9.25 -28.73 17.51
N GLY A 14 -8.32 -29.09 16.65
CA GLY A 14 -7.28 -28.24 16.12
C GLY A 14 -7.93 -27.23 15.21
N LYS A 15 -7.72 -25.94 15.50
CA LYS A 15 -8.10 -24.88 14.58
C LYS A 15 -7.49 -25.21 13.23
N VAL A 16 -8.33 -25.43 12.22
CA VAL A 16 -7.86 -25.67 10.85
C VAL A 16 -6.98 -24.49 10.45
N GLY A 17 -5.78 -24.77 9.95
CA GLY A 17 -4.83 -23.73 9.62
C GLY A 17 -5.34 -22.87 8.47
N ARG A 18 -5.09 -21.56 8.55
CA ARG A 18 -5.54 -20.57 7.56
C ARG A 18 -5.13 -20.93 6.12
N ASN A 19 -4.03 -21.66 5.92
CA ASN A 19 -3.54 -22.09 4.60
C ASN A 19 -3.93 -23.52 4.20
N ASP A 20 -4.51 -24.31 5.10
CA ASP A 20 -4.90 -25.71 4.84
C ASP A 20 -6.06 -25.81 3.85
N PRO A 21 -6.23 -26.96 3.16
CA PRO A 21 -7.41 -27.20 2.33
C PRO A 21 -8.69 -27.05 3.15
N CYS A 22 -9.69 -26.37 2.58
CA CYS A 22 -10.96 -26.15 3.27
C CYS A 22 -11.71 -27.48 3.48
N PRO A 23 -12.14 -27.79 4.72
CA PRO A 23 -12.92 -28.99 5.00
C PRO A 23 -14.32 -28.97 4.38
N CYS A 24 -14.73 -27.82 3.83
CA CYS A 24 -15.98 -27.63 3.11
C CYS A 24 -16.02 -28.28 1.70
N GLY A 25 -14.91 -28.87 1.24
CA GLY A 25 -14.85 -29.55 -0.07
C GLY A 25 -14.69 -28.62 -1.28
N SER A 26 -14.39 -27.33 -1.06
CA SER A 26 -14.25 -26.35 -2.16
C SER A 26 -12.95 -26.46 -2.95
N GLY A 27 -11.99 -27.26 -2.48
CA GLY A 27 -10.63 -27.34 -3.05
C GLY A 27 -9.78 -26.08 -2.85
N LYS A 28 -10.29 -25.05 -2.15
CA LYS A 28 -9.59 -23.78 -1.86
C LYS A 28 -8.92 -23.83 -0.48
N LYS A 29 -7.96 -22.93 -0.23
CA LYS A 29 -7.40 -22.71 1.12
C LYS A 29 -8.47 -22.17 2.07
N TYR A 30 -8.44 -22.57 3.33
CA TYR A 30 -9.43 -22.17 4.34
C TYR A 30 -9.65 -20.65 4.42
N LYS A 31 -8.57 -19.84 4.39
CA LYS A 31 -8.62 -18.35 4.34
C LYS A 31 -9.27 -17.72 3.12
N GLN A 32 -9.38 -18.48 2.03
CA GLN A 32 -9.96 -18.04 0.77
C GLN A 32 -11.35 -18.66 0.57
N CYS A 33 -11.87 -19.37 1.57
CA CYS A 33 -13.18 -20.01 1.53
C CYS A 33 -13.97 -19.69 2.81
N CYS A 34 -14.00 -20.59 3.80
CA CYS A 34 -14.79 -20.39 5.01
C CYS A 34 -14.29 -19.27 5.94
N GLU A 35 -13.01 -18.90 5.87
CA GLU A 35 -12.41 -17.80 6.65
C GLU A 35 -12.10 -16.58 5.76
N GLN A 36 -12.79 -16.46 4.62
CA GLN A 36 -12.64 -15.31 3.75
C GLN A 36 -13.16 -14.05 4.46
N LYS A 37 -12.24 -13.20 4.92
CA LYS A 37 -12.60 -11.86 5.38
C LYS A 37 -13.06 -11.08 4.14
N ALA A 38 -14.32 -10.66 4.12
CA ALA A 38 -14.80 -9.75 3.10
C ALA A 38 -14.00 -8.44 3.24
N HIS A 39 -13.08 -8.20 2.32
CA HIS A 39 -12.47 -6.89 2.19
C HIS A 39 -13.60 -5.95 1.76
N ALA A 40 -14.04 -5.10 2.69
CA ALA A 40 -15.19 -4.21 2.50
C ALA A 40 -15.01 -3.24 1.31
N LEU A 41 -13.76 -3.03 0.86
CA LEU A 41 -13.43 -2.32 -0.37
C LEU A 41 -12.70 -3.25 -1.32
N SER A 42 -13.04 -3.17 -2.62
CA SER A 42 -12.34 -3.92 -3.66
C SER A 42 -10.85 -3.50 -3.71
N PRO A 43 -9.94 -4.39 -4.09
CA PRO A 43 -8.52 -4.04 -4.28
C PRO A 43 -8.33 -2.83 -5.22
N MET A 44 -9.22 -2.69 -6.20
CA MET A 44 -9.22 -1.58 -7.15
C MET A 44 -9.61 -0.25 -6.52
N ALA A 45 -10.56 -0.24 -5.58
CA ALA A 45 -10.93 0.96 -4.84
C ALA A 45 -9.75 1.49 -4.00
N TRP A 46 -8.99 0.60 -3.38
CA TRP A 46 -7.81 1.00 -2.61
C TRP A 46 -6.69 1.51 -3.55
N ILE A 47 -6.43 0.85 -4.68
CA ILE A 47 -5.46 1.35 -5.67
C ILE A 47 -5.84 2.76 -6.15
N ALA A 48 -7.12 3.01 -6.41
CA ALA A 48 -7.60 4.34 -6.81
C ALA A 48 -7.41 5.39 -5.70
N ILE A 49 -7.74 5.07 -4.45
CA ILE A 49 -7.57 5.99 -3.31
C ILE A 49 -6.08 6.32 -3.09
N VAL A 50 -5.18 5.32 -3.11
CA VAL A 50 -3.72 5.57 -3.01
C VAL A 50 -3.27 6.44 -4.18
N GLY A 51 -3.65 6.08 -5.41
CA GLY A 51 -3.22 6.78 -6.61
C GLY A 51 -3.63 8.26 -6.61
N VAL A 52 -4.87 8.55 -6.22
CA VAL A 52 -5.37 9.93 -6.09
C VAL A 52 -4.63 10.68 -5.00
N ALA A 53 -4.38 10.07 -3.84
CA ALA A 53 -3.63 10.70 -2.76
C ALA A 53 -2.19 11.03 -3.17
N VAL A 54 -1.50 10.11 -3.85
CA VAL A 54 -0.12 10.32 -4.33
C VAL A 54 -0.09 11.41 -5.41
N ALA A 55 -1.03 11.42 -6.34
CA ALA A 55 -1.12 12.46 -7.37
C ALA A 55 -1.41 13.84 -6.77
N ALA A 56 -2.30 13.92 -5.77
CA ALA A 56 -2.58 15.15 -5.05
C ALA A 56 -1.33 15.65 -4.28
N LEU A 57 -0.64 14.77 -3.57
CA LEU A 57 0.61 15.12 -2.88
C LEU A 57 1.69 15.59 -3.86
N ALA A 58 1.86 14.92 -5.01
CA ALA A 58 2.79 15.33 -6.04
C ALA A 58 2.45 16.71 -6.64
N ALA A 59 1.16 16.99 -6.88
CA ALA A 59 0.71 18.30 -7.35
C ALA A 59 0.93 19.41 -6.32
N ILE A 60 0.71 19.11 -5.03
CA ILE A 60 0.97 20.04 -3.92
C ILE A 60 2.48 20.33 -3.85
N ILE A 61 3.32 19.30 -3.83
CA ILE A 61 4.79 19.44 -3.81
C ILE A 61 5.25 20.25 -5.03
N LEU A 62 4.78 19.91 -6.23
CA LEU A 62 5.15 20.61 -7.46
C LEU A 62 4.80 22.10 -7.38
N SER A 63 3.63 22.45 -6.83
CA SER A 63 3.18 23.83 -6.63
C SER A 63 4.07 24.63 -5.66
N PHE A 64 4.68 23.96 -4.66
CA PHE A 64 5.65 24.60 -3.75
C PHE A 64 7.07 24.64 -4.32
N THR A 65 7.44 23.72 -5.22
CA THR A 65 8.78 23.69 -5.84
C THR A 65 8.92 24.58 -7.08
N THR A 66 7.83 24.99 -7.73
CA THR A 66 7.89 25.92 -8.87
C THR A 66 8.26 27.36 -8.49
N THR A 67 8.33 27.71 -7.21
CA THR A 67 8.84 29.02 -6.76
C THR A 67 10.32 29.03 -6.42
N THR A 68 11.03 27.90 -6.51
CA THR A 68 12.49 27.94 -6.62
C THR A 68 12.87 27.98 -8.09
N GLU A 69 12.40 29.00 -8.81
CA GLU A 69 13.23 29.60 -9.84
C GLU A 69 14.56 29.89 -9.13
N LEU A 70 15.56 29.11 -9.52
CA LEU A 70 16.94 29.31 -9.12
C LEU A 70 17.17 30.82 -9.17
N THR A 71 17.54 31.41 -8.04
CA THR A 71 18.20 32.72 -7.96
C THR A 71 19.56 32.63 -8.66
N ASN A 72 19.57 32.15 -9.90
CA ASN A 72 20.68 32.25 -10.81
C ASN A 72 20.52 33.59 -11.50
N ILE A 73 20.69 34.60 -10.67
CA ILE A 73 21.01 35.94 -11.09
C ILE A 73 22.25 35.81 -11.97
N THR A 74 22.01 35.74 -13.27
CA THR A 74 23.06 35.61 -14.27
C THR A 74 23.23 37.00 -14.86
N CYS A 75 24.18 37.76 -14.35
CA CYS A 75 24.50 39.09 -14.87
C CYS A 75 25.32 38.95 -16.18
N PRO A 76 25.24 39.93 -17.10
CA PRO A 76 26.11 40.01 -18.27
C PRO A 76 27.60 40.01 -17.87
N PRO A 77 28.51 39.53 -18.73
CA PRO A 77 29.94 39.45 -18.40
C PRO A 77 30.51 40.83 -18.06
N GLY A 78 31.12 40.95 -16.88
CA GLY A 78 31.72 42.19 -16.37
C GLY A 78 30.84 42.95 -15.36
N GLN A 79 29.72 42.37 -14.94
CA GLN A 79 28.81 42.99 -13.98
C GLN A 79 28.60 42.11 -12.75
N MET A 80 28.44 42.70 -11.58
CA MET A 80 28.13 41.99 -10.34
C MET A 80 26.69 42.29 -9.89
N TRP A 81 26.04 41.30 -9.28
CA TRP A 81 24.73 41.52 -8.69
C TRP A 81 24.83 42.32 -7.39
N SER A 82 24.07 43.41 -7.30
CA SER A 82 23.94 44.12 -6.04
C SER A 82 22.66 43.71 -5.30
N VAL A 83 22.83 43.18 -4.09
CA VAL A 83 21.72 42.68 -3.25
C VAL A 83 20.84 43.82 -2.74
N GLU A 84 21.41 45.02 -2.56
CA GLU A 84 20.71 46.22 -2.07
C GLU A 84 19.67 46.76 -3.08
N HIS A 85 19.97 46.70 -4.38
CA HIS A 85 19.14 47.33 -5.41
C HIS A 85 18.54 46.34 -6.41
N GLY A 86 18.79 45.04 -6.26
CA GLY A 86 18.18 44.00 -7.08
C GLY A 86 18.46 44.13 -8.59
N HIS A 87 19.58 44.74 -8.97
CA HIS A 87 20.04 44.83 -10.36
C HIS A 87 21.56 44.69 -10.47
N CYS A 88 22.05 44.36 -11.67
CA CYS A 88 23.46 44.24 -11.99
C CYS A 88 24.07 45.62 -12.27
N HIS A 89 25.33 45.83 -11.85
CA HIS A 89 26.16 47.01 -12.09
C HIS A 89 27.54 46.64 -12.65
#